data_AF-A0AA35TQL3-F1
#
_entry.id   AF-A0AA35TQL3-F1
#
_cell.length_a   1.000
_cell.length_b   1.000
_cell.length_c   1.000
_cell.angle_alpha   90.00
_cell.angle_beta   90.00
_cell.angle_gamma   90.00
#
_symmetry.space_group_name_H-M   'P 1'
#
loop_
_entity.id
_entity.type
_entity.pdbx_description
1 polymer ?
#
loop_
_entity_poly.entity_id
_entity_poly.type
_entity_poly.pdbx_seq_one_letter_code
_entity_poly.pdbx_strand_id
1 'polypeptide(L)' 'MIKVVAPQMVQRVVDRAMQAHGAMGLSGDRPLAQFFSLARILRLADGPDEVHAAALGKMEIKKNQR' A
#
# COMPACT_ATOMS: atom_id res chain seq x y z
N MET A 1 0.64 -11.58 3.86
CA MET A 1 0.08 -10.48 4.65
C MET A 1 0.88 -9.18 4.50
N ILE A 2 2.19 -9.19 4.77
CA ILE A 2 3.04 -7.98 4.68
C ILE A 2 2.94 -7.25 3.33
N LYS A 3 2.95 -7.98 2.22
CA LYS A 3 2.90 -7.44 0.85
C LYS A 3 1.63 -6.67 0.53
N VAL A 4 0.53 -6.92 1.25
CA VAL A 4 -0.74 -6.16 1.13
C VAL A 4 -0.74 -4.98 2.11
N VAL A 5 -0.41 -5.26 3.38
CA VAL A 5 -0.57 -4.30 4.47
C VAL A 5 0.45 -3.15 4.39
N ALA A 6 1.71 -3.45 4.08
CA ALA A 6 2.78 -2.46 4.07
C ALA A 6 2.52 -1.32 3.06
N PRO A 7 2.27 -1.58 1.76
CA PRO A 7 2.04 -0.50 0.81
C PRO A 7 0.74 0.27 1.08
N GLN A 8 -0.33 -0.39 1.55
CA GLN A 8 -1.56 0.28 1.97
C GLN A 8 -1.37 1.18 3.19
N MET A 9 -0.52 0.79 4.14
CA MET A 9 -0.16 1.60 5.30
C MET A 9 0.64 2.83 4.85
N VAL A 10 1.70 2.63 4.06
CA VAL A 10 2.54 3.74 3.56
C VAL A 10 1.69 4.74 2.77
N GLN A 11 0.84 4.27 1.87
CA GLN A 11 -0.02 5.15 1.07
C GLN A 11 -0.91 6.03 1.96
N ARG A 12 -1.51 5.48 3.04
CA ARG A 12 -2.32 6.24 4.00
C ARG A 12 -1.51 7.25 4.81
N VAL A 13 -0.29 6.88 5.23
CA VAL A 13 0.57 7.79 6.00
C VAL A 13 1.04 8.95 5.13
N VAL A 14 1.48 8.68 3.90
CA VAL A 14 1.93 9.70 2.96
C VAL A 14 0.79 10.64 2.58
N ASP A 15 -0.41 10.12 2.33
CA ASP A 15 -1.60 10.94 2.04
C ASP A 15 -1.89 11.96 3.16
N ARG A 16 -1.86 11.51 4.42
CA ARG A 16 -2.01 12.41 5.58
C ARG A 16 -0.89 13.44 5.67
N ALA A 17 0.35 13.05 5.35
CA ALA A 17 1.49 13.96 5.33
C ALA A 17 1.36 15.02 4.22
N MET A 18 0.90 14.61 3.02
CA MET A 18 0.62 15.52 1.91
C MET A 18 -0.44 16.54 2.31
N GLN A 19 -1.55 16.08 2.89
CA GLN A 19 -2.63 16.95 3.36
C GLN A 19 -2.13 17.97 4.39
N ALA A 20 -1.28 17.58 5.33
CA ALA A 20 -0.70 18.48 6.32
C ALA A 20 0.23 19.56 5.70
N HIS A 21 0.83 19.30 4.55
CA HIS A 21 1.66 20.25 3.81
C HIS A 21 0.87 21.10 2.79
N GLY A 22 -0.44 20.87 2.64
CA GLY A 22 -1.28 21.57 1.66
C GLY A 22 -0.77 21.39 0.23
N ALA A 23 -0.80 22.46 -0.58
CA ALA A 23 -0.35 22.43 -1.98
C ALA A 23 1.12 21.98 -2.14
N MET A 24 1.98 22.26 -1.16
CA MET A 24 3.38 21.78 -1.16
C MET A 24 3.47 20.25 -1.06
N GLY A 25 2.46 19.58 -0.50
CA GLY A 25 2.38 18.12 -0.46
C GLY A 25 2.26 17.49 -1.86
N LEU A 26 1.81 18.26 -2.85
CA LEU A 26 1.66 17.85 -4.25
C LEU A 26 2.84 18.31 -5.13
N SER A 27 3.70 19.19 -4.62
CA SER A 27 4.82 19.75 -5.40
C SER A 27 6.03 18.82 -5.40
N GLY A 28 7.06 19.20 -6.18
CA GLY A 28 8.36 18.55 -6.16
C GLY A 28 9.27 18.98 -5.00
N ASP A 29 8.84 19.93 -4.17
CA ASP A 29 9.67 20.48 -3.08
C ASP A 29 9.86 19.49 -1.93
N ARG A 30 8.96 18.51 -1.82
CA ARG A 30 9.02 17.40 -0.87
C ARG A 30 8.82 16.08 -1.63
N PRO A 31 9.42 14.97 -1.19
CA PRO A 31 9.29 13.68 -1.88
C PRO A 31 7.92 13.01 -1.69
N LEU A 32 6.92 13.71 -1.15
CA LEU A 32 5.64 13.12 -0.73
C LEU A 32 4.82 12.59 -1.93
N ALA A 33 4.72 13.36 -3.01
CA ALA A 33 4.02 12.91 -4.22
C ALA A 33 4.68 11.66 -4.85
N GLN A 34 6.01 11.59 -4.82
CA GLN A 34 6.76 10.41 -5.28
C GLN A 34 6.49 9.19 -4.39
N PHE A 35 6.51 9.36 -3.07
CA PHE A 35 6.23 8.27 -2.13
C PHE A 35 4.80 7.74 -2.27
N PHE A 36 3.82 8.62 -2.48
CA PHE A 36 2.44 8.22 -2.71
C PHE A 36 2.33 7.35 -3.98
N SER A 37 2.97 7.79 -5.06
CA SER A 37 3.00 7.07 -6.33
C SER A 37 3.70 5.72 -6.20
N LEU A 38 4.85 5.65 -5.53
CA LEU A 38 5.58 4.41 -5.25
C LEU A 38 4.75 3.43 -4.41
N ALA A 39 4.09 3.91 -3.35
CA ALA A 39 3.22 3.07 -2.53
C ALA A 39 2.08 2.49 -3.38
N ARG A 40 1.50 3.27 -4.29
CA ARG A 40 0.46 2.81 -5.22
C ARG A 40 0.98 1.77 -6.22
N ILE A 41 2.21 1.94 -6.72
CA ILE A 41 2.88 0.98 -7.62
C ILE A 41 3.09 -0.36 -6.90
N LEU A 42 3.53 -0.34 -5.64
CA LEU A 42 3.80 -1.56 -4.86
C LEU A 42 2.54 -2.40 -4.57
N ARG A 43 1.35 -1.83 -4.72
CA ARG A 43 0.07 -2.56 -4.67
C ARG A 43 -0.25 -3.33 -5.95
N LEU A 44 0.58 -3.19 -6.99
CA LEU A 44 0.46 -3.88 -8.28
C LEU A 44 1.71 -4.72 -8.58
N ALA A 45 2.88 -4.14 -8.33
CA ALA A 45 4.17 -4.80 -8.54
C ALA A 45 4.25 -6.07 -7.69
N ASP A 46 4.84 -7.13 -8.24
CA ASP A 46 4.94 -8.44 -7.57
C ASP A 46 3.57 -8.98 -7.11
N GLY A 47 2.55 -8.80 -7.93
CA GLY A 47 1.17 -9.26 -7.68
C GLY A 47 0.27 -8.18 -7.06
N PRO A 48 -0.93 -7.95 -7.62
CA PRO A 48 -1.94 -7.09 -7.02
C PRO A 48 -2.33 -7.52 -5.60
N ASP A 49 -2.79 -6.57 -4.79
CA ASP A 49 -3.26 -6.82 -3.42
C ASP A 49 -4.27 -7.99 -3.36
N GLU A 50 -5.17 -8.08 -4.35
CA GLU A 50 -6.22 -9.09 -4.43
C GLU A 50 -5.67 -10.51 -4.64
N VAL A 51 -4.59 -10.64 -5.41
CA VAL A 51 -3.92 -11.94 -5.63
C VAL A 51 -3.33 -12.44 -4.32
N HIS A 52 -2.64 -11.55 -3.58
CA HIS A 52 -2.08 -11.88 -2.28
C HIS A 52 -3.17 -12.17 -1.23
N ALA A 53 -4.28 -11.41 -1.25
CA ALA A 53 -5.41 -11.65 -0.35
C ALA A 53 -6.10 -12.99 -0.61
N ALA A 54 -6.33 -13.34 -1.89
CA ALA A 54 -6.90 -14.63 -2.26
C ALA A 54 -5.99 -15.80 -1.86
N ALA A 55 -4.68 -15.68 -2.07
CA ALA A 55 -3.71 -16.69 -1.64
C ALA A 55 -3.73 -16.88 -0.11
N LEU A 56 -3.77 -15.79 0.67
CA LEU A 56 -3.91 -15.84 2.12
C LEU A 56 -5.22 -16.52 2.54
N GLY A 57 -6.35 -16.18 1.91
CA GLY A 57 -7.64 -16.80 2.21
C GLY A 57 -7.62 -18.32 2.02
N LYS A 58 -7.04 -18.80 0.92
CA LYS A 58 -6.87 -20.25 0.68
C LYS A 58 -6.01 -20.92 1.76
N MET A 59 -4.92 -20.28 2.17
CA MET A 59 -4.04 -20.80 3.21
C MET A 59 -4.75 -20.88 4.57
N GLU A 60 -5.53 -19.86 4.95
CA GLU A 60 -6.25 -19.87 6.22
C GLU A 60 -7.40 -20.87 6.25
N ILE A 61 -8.15 -21.03 5.15
CA ILE A 61 -9.17 -22.09 5.06
C ILE A 61 -8.54 -23.46 5.25
N LYS A 62 -7.42 -23.74 4.57
CA LYS A 62 -6.70 -25.02 4.69
C LYS A 62 -6.17 -25.25 6.11
N LYS A 63 -5.74 -24.20 6.80
CA LYS A 63 -5.26 -24.27 8.18
C LYS A 63 -6.39 -24.63 9.16
N ASN A 64 -7.59 -24.07 8.97
CA ASN A 64 -8.75 -24.28 9.84
C ASN A 64 -9.56 -25.55 9.52
N GLN A 65 -9.27 -26.25 8.42
CA GLN A 65 -9.86 -27.55 8.07
C GLN A 65 -9.09 -28.75 8.62
N ARG A 66 -8.02 -28.51 9.39
CA ARG A 66 -7.22 -29.52 10.10
C ARG A 66 -7.58 -29.51 11.57
#